data_AF-A0A447RZB8-F1
#
_entry.id   AF-A0A447RZB8-F1
#
_cell.length_a   1.000
_cell.length_b   1.000
_cell.length_c   1.000
_cell.angle_alpha   90.00
_cell.angle_beta   90.00
_cell.angle_gamma   90.00
#
_symmetry.space_group_name_H-M   'P 1'
#
loop_
_entity.id
_entity.type
_entity.pdbx_description
1 polymer ?
#
loop_
_entity_poly.entity_id
_entity_poly.type
_entity_poly.pdbx_seq_one_letter_code
_entity_poly.pdbx_strand_id
1 'polypeptide(L)'
;MKDSIRYRNMMGVALQACDQLLWKHRWQTLDRQVLWLPTGPEALWCVAHPASEIKAMCSTLEQSHPLGRLWDIDVICPQNGLVGRQSLGESQRRCLLCDEPAHACARSRRHDTDLVVARVEQMIDAWFARD
;
A
#
# COMPACT_ATOMS: atom_id res chain seq x y z
N MET A 1 14.04 12.42 -1.03
CA MET A 1 14.21 11.54 0.16
C MET A 1 12.83 11.06 0.57
N LYS A 2 12.62 9.75 0.82
CA LYS A 2 11.30 9.19 1.19
C LYS A 2 10.91 9.44 2.65
N ASP A 3 11.85 9.92 3.47
CA ASP A 3 11.57 10.39 4.83
C ASP A 3 11.34 11.92 4.83
N SER A 4 10.13 12.33 4.48
CA SER A 4 9.70 13.73 4.57
C SER A 4 8.34 13.82 5.26
N ILE A 5 7.99 15.00 5.77
CA ILE A 5 6.68 15.25 6.41
C ILE A 5 5.53 14.80 5.49
N ARG A 6 5.66 15.05 4.18
CA ARG A 6 4.68 14.61 3.17
C ARG A 6 4.46 13.10 3.20
N TYR A 7 5.53 12.30 3.12
CA TYR A 7 5.41 10.83 3.16
C TYR A 7 4.98 10.32 4.53
N ARG A 8 5.36 10.99 5.61
CA ARG A 8 4.91 10.64 6.96
C ARG A 8 3.41 10.89 7.15
N ASN A 9 2.88 11.98 6.59
CA ASN A 9 1.44 12.24 6.61
C ASN A 9 0.69 11.20 5.76
N MET A 10 1.18 10.87 4.56
CA MET A 10 0.62 9.79 3.74
C MET A 10 0.63 8.43 4.50
N MET A 11 1.68 8.15 5.27
CA MET A 11 1.72 6.98 6.14
C MET A 11 0.66 7.04 7.23
N GLY A 12 0.44 8.20 7.87
CA GLY A 12 -0.63 8.36 8.85
C GLY A 12 -1.99 7.94 8.33
N VAL A 13 -2.29 8.29 7.07
CA VAL A 13 -3.53 7.86 6.38
C VAL A 13 -3.56 6.35 6.16
N ALA A 14 -2.43 5.75 5.76
CA ALA A 14 -2.33 4.29 5.60
C ALA A 14 -2.55 3.54 6.93
N LEU A 15 -1.94 4.02 8.02
CA LEU A 15 -2.12 3.47 9.36
C LEU A 15 -3.60 3.50 9.77
N GLN A 16 -4.25 4.66 9.63
CA GLN A 16 -5.66 4.82 9.95
C GLN A 16 -6.54 3.89 9.11
N ALA A 17 -6.30 3.80 7.80
CA ALA A 17 -7.08 2.97 6.90
C ALA A 17 -6.94 1.47 7.24
N CYS A 18 -5.73 1.00 7.53
CA CYS A 18 -5.48 -0.37 7.97
C CYS A 18 -6.12 -0.65 9.34
N ASP A 19 -5.95 0.23 10.31
CA ASP A 19 -6.52 0.06 11.65
C ASP A 19 -8.07 0.02 11.60
N GLN A 20 -8.69 0.88 10.76
CA GLN A 20 -10.14 0.86 10.52
C GLN A 20 -10.62 -0.43 9.84
N LEU A 21 -9.87 -0.94 8.87
CA LEU A 21 -10.16 -2.22 8.21
C LEU A 21 -10.19 -3.35 9.24
N LEU A 22 -9.14 -3.49 10.04
CA LEU A 22 -9.06 -4.55 11.07
C LEU A 22 -10.19 -4.42 12.09
N TRP A 23 -10.48 -3.20 12.54
CA TRP A 23 -11.55 -2.92 13.50
C TRP A 23 -12.94 -3.28 12.94
N LYS A 24 -13.26 -2.85 11.71
CA LYS A 24 -14.56 -3.09 11.06
C LYS A 24 -14.86 -4.58 10.91
N HIS A 25 -13.84 -5.38 10.62
CA HIS A 25 -13.96 -6.82 10.48
C HIS A 25 -13.84 -7.59 11.80
N ARG A 26 -13.56 -6.89 12.92
CA ARG A 26 -13.33 -7.47 14.26
C ARG A 26 -12.20 -8.50 14.27
N TRP A 27 -11.16 -8.27 13.46
CA TRP A 27 -10.00 -9.14 13.43
C TRP A 27 -9.05 -8.79 14.58
N GLN A 28 -8.65 -9.81 15.35
CA GLN A 28 -7.76 -9.61 16.49
C GLN A 28 -6.35 -9.27 16.00
N THR A 29 -5.86 -8.09 16.37
CA THR A 29 -4.45 -7.72 16.21
C THR A 29 -3.68 -8.23 17.42
N LEU A 30 -2.72 -9.12 17.18
CA LEU A 30 -1.85 -9.70 18.20
C LEU A 30 -0.65 -8.80 18.52
N ASP A 31 -0.11 -8.14 17.50
CA ASP A 31 0.98 -7.16 17.63
C ASP A 31 0.89 -6.11 16.52
N ARG A 32 1.45 -4.93 16.77
CA ARG A 32 1.52 -3.83 15.81
C ARG A 32 2.78 -3.00 16.05
N GLN A 33 3.55 -2.78 14.99
CA GLN A 33 4.75 -1.96 15.01
C GLN A 33 4.71 -0.90 13.91
N VAL A 34 5.20 0.30 14.22
CA VAL A 34 5.34 1.40 13.26
C VAL A 34 6.77 1.90 13.33
N LEU A 35 7.42 1.94 12.18
CA LEU A 35 8.83 2.26 12.02
C LEU A 35 8.96 3.51 11.17
N TRP A 36 9.59 4.55 11.70
CA TRP A 36 9.82 5.82 11.02
C TRP A 36 11.29 5.88 10.56
N LEU A 37 11.60 5.18 9.46
CA LEU A 37 12.98 4.97 9.01
C LEU A 37 13.40 6.01 7.96
N PRO A 38 14.71 6.30 7.81
CA PRO A 38 15.22 7.20 6.76
C PRO A 38 14.94 6.73 5.33
N THR A 39 14.70 5.43 5.15
CA THR A 39 14.31 4.79 3.89
C THR A 39 12.84 5.01 3.53
N GLY A 40 12.06 5.54 4.48
CA GLY A 40 10.62 5.71 4.41
C GLY A 40 9.93 5.07 5.61
N PRO A 41 8.68 5.46 5.89
CA PRO A 41 7.91 4.87 6.97
C PRO A 41 7.37 3.48 6.62
N GLU A 42 7.37 2.58 7.59
CA GLU A 42 6.92 1.18 7.47
C GLU A 42 6.06 0.79 8.68
N ALA A 43 5.16 -0.18 8.51
CA ALA A 43 4.34 -0.70 9.60
C ALA A 43 4.05 -2.19 9.41
N LEU A 44 3.93 -2.89 10.53
CA LEU A 44 3.65 -4.32 10.60
C LEU A 44 2.48 -4.57 11.53
N TRP A 45 1.57 -5.46 11.11
CA TRP A 45 0.50 -5.99 11.94
C TRP A 45 0.60 -7.50 11.98
N CYS A 46 0.55 -8.08 13.17
CA CYS A 46 0.31 -9.50 13.37
C CYS A 46 -1.19 -9.68 13.66
N VAL A 47 -1.91 -10.41 12.80
CA VAL A 47 -3.38 -10.51 12.87
C VAL A 47 -3.77 -11.98 12.94
N ALA A 48 -4.60 -12.34 13.92
CA ALA A 48 -5.12 -13.71 14.10
C ALA A 48 -6.32 -13.97 13.16
N HIS A 49 -6.07 -13.99 11.84
CA HIS A 49 -7.10 -14.24 10.82
C HIS A 49 -6.50 -14.92 9.58
N PRO A 50 -7.26 -15.70 8.78
CA PRO A 50 -6.77 -16.29 7.54
C PRO A 50 -6.15 -15.27 6.59
N ALA A 51 -4.91 -15.55 6.18
CA ALA A 51 -4.11 -14.64 5.36
C ALA A 51 -4.74 -14.33 3.98
N SER A 52 -5.51 -15.26 3.41
CA SER A 52 -6.24 -15.05 2.15
C SER A 52 -7.31 -13.96 2.27
N GLU A 53 -8.06 -13.95 3.37
CA GLU A 53 -9.09 -12.94 3.63
C GLU A 53 -8.47 -11.57 3.93
N ILE A 54 -7.39 -11.55 4.74
CA ILE A 54 -6.63 -10.32 4.97
C ILE A 54 -6.14 -9.76 3.64
N LYS A 55 -5.52 -10.60 2.79
CA LYS A 55 -4.99 -10.15 1.50
C LYS A 55 -6.08 -9.61 0.58
N ALA A 56 -7.25 -10.24 0.53
CA ALA A 56 -8.37 -9.76 -0.27
C ALA A 56 -8.85 -8.36 0.17
N MET A 57 -8.92 -8.13 1.48
CA MET A 57 -9.30 -6.82 2.03
C MET A 57 -8.22 -5.76 1.83
N CYS A 58 -6.94 -6.11 1.99
CA CYS A 58 -5.81 -5.23 1.68
C CYS A 58 -5.78 -4.84 0.19
N SER A 59 -5.96 -5.80 -0.72
CA SER A 59 -6.05 -5.52 -2.15
C SER A 59 -7.22 -4.60 -2.48
N THR A 60 -8.39 -4.80 -1.85
CA THR A 60 -9.54 -3.90 -1.99
C THR A 60 -9.21 -2.50 -1.51
N LEU A 61 -8.50 -2.37 -0.38
CA LEU A 61 -8.09 -1.08 0.16
C LEU A 61 -7.13 -0.34 -0.80
N GLU A 62 -6.14 -1.03 -1.36
CA GLU A 62 -5.22 -0.47 -2.36
C GLU A 62 -5.95 0.05 -3.60
N GLN A 63 -7.04 -0.62 -4.01
CA GLN A 63 -7.80 -0.28 -5.21
C GLN A 63 -8.83 0.83 -4.98
N SER A 64 -9.41 0.91 -3.78
CA SER A 64 -10.54 1.81 -3.48
C SER A 64 -10.14 3.12 -2.81
N HIS A 65 -9.07 3.13 -2.02
CA HIS A 65 -8.62 4.34 -1.36
C HIS A 65 -7.92 5.29 -2.35
N PRO A 66 -8.16 6.61 -2.34
CA PRO A 66 -7.51 7.54 -3.27
C PRO A 66 -5.97 7.53 -3.22
N LEU A 67 -5.40 7.29 -2.03
CA LEU A 67 -3.97 7.04 -1.83
C LEU A 67 -3.56 5.56 -1.92
N GLY A 68 -4.52 4.63 -2.03
CA GLY A 68 -4.27 3.19 -2.01
C GLY A 68 -3.28 2.72 -3.06
N ARG A 69 -3.28 3.36 -4.24
CA ARG A 69 -2.32 3.13 -5.32
C ARG A 69 -0.87 3.51 -4.98
N LEU A 70 -0.62 4.19 -3.87
CA LEU A 70 0.72 4.53 -3.36
C LEU A 70 1.20 3.55 -2.28
N TRP A 71 0.30 2.74 -1.73
CA TRP A 71 0.63 1.78 -0.67
C TRP A 71 1.01 0.43 -1.27
N ASP A 72 1.85 -0.31 -0.57
CA ASP A 72 2.19 -1.69 -0.92
C ASP A 72 1.95 -2.54 0.33
N ILE A 73 0.80 -3.23 0.35
CA ILE A 73 0.34 -3.97 1.52
C ILE A 73 0.52 -5.46 1.23
N ASP A 74 1.61 -6.01 1.75
CA ASP A 74 1.92 -7.44 1.67
C ASP A 74 1.39 -8.20 2.87
N VAL A 75 0.93 -9.43 2.61
CA VAL A 75 0.44 -10.35 3.63
C VAL A 75 1.27 -11.61 3.58
N ILE A 76 1.84 -11.99 4.72
CA ILE A 76 2.66 -13.18 4.87
C ILE A 76 1.91 -14.18 5.77
N CYS A 77 1.64 -15.35 5.24
CA CYS A 77 1.13 -16.50 5.98
C CYS A 77 2.31 -17.26 6.59
N PRO A 78 2.34 -17.55 7.90
CA PRO A 78 3.44 -18.31 8.51
C PRO A 78 3.64 -19.70 7.89
N GLN A 79 2.58 -20.32 7.37
CA GLN A 79 2.62 -21.66 6.78
C GLN A 79 2.98 -21.62 5.28
N ASN A 80 2.43 -20.67 4.54
CA ASN A 80 2.48 -20.65 3.07
C ASN A 80 3.35 -19.53 2.49
N GLY A 81 3.96 -18.70 3.35
CA GLY A 81 4.76 -17.55 2.92
C GLY A 81 3.91 -16.40 2.38
N LEU A 82 4.49 -15.64 1.45
CA LEU A 82 3.86 -14.45 0.86
C LEU A 82 2.57 -14.81 0.10
N VAL A 83 1.46 -14.17 0.46
CA VAL A 83 0.18 -14.30 -0.24
C VAL A 83 0.13 -13.27 -1.37
N GLY A 84 0.40 -13.73 -2.59
CA GLY A 84 0.49 -12.87 -3.76
C GLY A 84 -0.87 -12.50 -4.38
N ARG A 85 -0.86 -11.52 -5.29
CA ARG A 85 -2.06 -11.13 -6.07
C ARG A 85 -2.65 -12.28 -6.91
N GLN A 86 -1.79 -13.15 -7.41
CA GLN A 86 -2.18 -14.29 -8.25
C GLN A 86 -3.05 -15.30 -7.50
N SER A 87 -2.84 -15.48 -6.19
CA SER A 87 -3.70 -16.38 -5.40
C SER A 87 -5.13 -15.86 -5.23
N LEU A 88 -5.38 -14.60 -5.57
CA LEU A 88 -6.69 -13.97 -5.58
C LEU A 88 -7.27 -13.78 -7.00
N GLY A 89 -6.57 -14.25 -8.04
CA GLY A 89 -6.98 -14.03 -9.43
C GLY A 89 -6.87 -12.57 -9.90
N GLU A 90 -6.14 -11.72 -9.16
CA GLU A 90 -6.03 -10.30 -9.48
C GLU A 90 -5.00 -10.02 -10.57
N SER A 91 -5.26 -8.95 -11.35
CA SER A 91 -4.34 -8.48 -12.38
C SER A 91 -3.09 -7.80 -11.78
N GLN A 92 -2.05 -7.69 -12.61
CA GLN A 92 -0.83 -6.98 -12.22
C GLN A 92 -1.13 -5.51 -11.89
N ARG A 93 -0.34 -4.94 -10.97
CA ARG A 93 -0.43 -3.53 -10.61
C ARG A 93 -0.25 -2.66 -11.85
N ARG A 94 -1.16 -1.73 -12.08
CA ARG A 94 -1.12 -0.78 -13.21
C ARG A 94 -0.15 0.37 -12.93
N CYS A 95 0.50 0.85 -13.98
CA CYS A 95 1.42 1.99 -13.96
C CYS A 95 0.70 3.25 -13.49
N LEU A 96 1.35 4.06 -12.65
CA LEU A 96 0.80 5.33 -12.16
C LEU A 96 0.57 6.37 -13.27
N LEU A 97 1.25 6.21 -14.41
CA LEU A 97 1.24 7.18 -15.50
C LEU A 97 0.43 6.76 -16.73
N CYS A 98 0.39 5.47 -17.06
CA CYS A 98 -0.19 5.01 -18.34
C CYS A 98 -1.09 3.78 -18.24
N ASP A 99 -1.41 3.31 -17.02
CA ASP A 99 -2.24 2.13 -16.74
C ASP A 99 -1.77 0.77 -17.30
N GLU A 100 -0.70 0.73 -18.11
CA GLU A 100 0.01 -0.50 -18.50
C GLU A 100 0.57 -1.25 -17.28
N PRO A 101 0.92 -2.55 -17.37
CA PRO A 101 1.54 -3.27 -16.25
C PRO A 101 2.78 -2.55 -15.71
N ALA A 102 2.74 -2.16 -14.43
CA ALA A 102 3.77 -1.33 -13.80
C ALA A 102 5.16 -1.98 -13.85
N HIS A 103 5.22 -3.31 -13.69
CA HIS A 103 6.47 -4.07 -13.78
C HIS A 103 7.14 -3.91 -15.15
N ALA A 104 6.36 -3.88 -16.23
CA ALA A 104 6.86 -3.74 -17.59
C ALA A 104 7.39 -2.33 -17.83
N CYS A 105 6.68 -1.29 -17.35
CA CYS A 105 7.14 0.08 -17.43
C CYS A 105 8.44 0.31 -16.64
N ALA A 106 8.54 -0.25 -15.42
CA ALA A 106 9.74 -0.15 -14.60
C ALA A 106 10.94 -0.85 -15.26
N ARG A 107 10.75 -2.08 -15.78
CA ARG A 107 11.81 -2.85 -16.45
C ARG A 107 12.33 -2.16 -17.71
N SER A 108 11.43 -1.60 -18.51
CA SER A 108 11.78 -0.90 -19.75
C SER A 108 12.22 0.55 -19.55
N ARG A 109 12.18 1.07 -18.31
CA ARG A 109 12.36 2.50 -18.00
C ARG A 109 11.50 3.38 -18.92
N ARG A 110 10.25 2.97 -19.13
CA ARG A 110 9.33 3.63 -20.07
C ARG A 110 9.06 5.09 -19.72
N HIS A 111 9.15 5.43 -18.44
CA HIS A 111 8.90 6.76 -17.93
C HIS A 111 10.11 7.26 -17.16
N ASP A 112 10.32 8.57 -17.21
CA ASP A 112 11.25 9.24 -16.31
C ASP A 112 10.83 9.01 -14.86
N THR A 113 11.82 8.78 -14.00
CA THR A 113 11.58 8.61 -12.56
C THR A 113 10.98 9.88 -11.96
N ASP A 114 11.39 11.05 -12.44
CA ASP A 114 10.89 12.34 -11.92
C ASP A 114 9.40 12.53 -12.24
N LEU A 115 8.92 12.03 -13.39
CA LEU A 115 7.49 12.04 -13.71
C LEU A 115 6.69 11.13 -12.79
N VAL A 116 7.23 9.96 -12.43
CA VAL A 116 6.59 9.04 -11.48
C VAL A 116 6.53 9.69 -10.09
N VAL A 117 7.63 10.29 -9.63
CA VAL A 117 7.69 11.00 -8.35
C VAL A 117 6.71 12.17 -8.34
N ALA A 118 6.68 13.01 -9.38
CA ALA A 118 5.73 14.12 -9.49
C ALA A 118 4.28 13.63 -9.42
N ARG A 119 3.96 12.50 -10.07
CA ARG A 119 2.61 11.91 -10.00
C ARG A 119 2.25 11.43 -8.59
N VAL A 120 3.20 10.82 -7.87
CA VAL A 120 3.02 10.41 -6.47
C VAL A 120 2.73 11.64 -5.59
N GLU A 121 3.53 12.69 -5.73
CA GLU A 121 3.38 13.91 -4.94
C GLU A 121 2.05 14.62 -5.23
N GLN A 122 1.65 14.72 -6.52
CA GLN A 122 0.34 15.24 -6.90
C GLN A 122 -0.82 14.46 -6.27
N MET A 123 -0.72 13.14 -6.14
CA MET A 123 -1.76 12.33 -5.48
C MET A 123 -1.84 12.62 -3.98
N ILE A 124 -0.69 12.79 -3.32
CA ILE A 124 -0.64 13.13 -1.89
C ILE A 124 -1.20 14.53 -1.65
N ASP A 125 -0.73 15.52 -2.41
CA ASP A 125 -1.18 16.91 -2.28
C ASP A 125 -2.68 17.04 -2.59
N ALA A 126 -3.18 16.33 -3.61
CA ALA A 126 -4.61 16.31 -3.94
C ALA A 126 -5.48 15.61 -2.90
N TRP A 127 -4.93 14.77 -2.02
CA TRP A 127 -5.67 14.20 -0.88
C TRP A 127 -5.79 15.23 0.23
N PHE A 128 -4.67 15.83 0.65
CA PHE A 128 -4.65 16.78 1.77
C PHE A 128 -5.25 18.15 1.43
N ALA A 129 -5.47 18.48 0.16
CA ALA A 129 -6.20 19.68 -0.25
C ALA A 129 -7.73 19.52 -0.16
N ARG A 130 -8.25 18.32 0.14
CA ARG A 130 -9.70 18.04 0.25
C ARG A 130 -10.24 18.18 1.68
N ASP A 131 -9.35 18.18 2.66
CA ASP A 131 -9.63 18.33 4.09
C ASP A 131 -9.57 19.81 4.50
#